data_AF-A0A536ULA3-F1
#
_entry.id   AF-A0A536ULA3-F1
#
_cell.length_a   1.000
_cell.length_b   1.000
_cell.length_c   1.000
_cell.angle_alpha   90.00
_cell.angle_beta   90.00
_cell.angle_gamma   90.00
#
_symmetry.space_group_name_H-M   'P 1'
#
loop_
_entity.id
_entity.type
_entity.pdbx_description
1 polymer ?
#
loop_
_entity_poly.entity_id
_entity_poly.type
_entity_poly.pdbx_seq_one_letter_code
_entity_poly.pdbx_strand_id
1 'polypeptide(L)'
;MTHLIDMMDNADFVLIDGVVFETEYLRVPDEDTVADDVVLEAKRGDTEIALTRAEIDDAEHVGEGVFRLKSGAHLRFLSSATIH
;
A
#
# COMPACT_ATOMS: atom_id res chain seq x y z
N MET A 1 6.94 -1.33 11.73
CA MET A 1 6.81 -0.24 10.75
C MET A 1 7.81 -0.33 9.59
N THR A 2 9.08 -0.68 9.82
CA THR A 2 10.14 -0.73 8.78
C THR A 2 9.78 -1.58 7.56
N HIS A 3 9.27 -2.80 7.75
CA HIS A 3 8.97 -3.70 6.61
C HIS A 3 7.88 -3.23 5.64
N LEU A 4 6.88 -2.46 6.10
CA LEU A 4 5.82 -1.97 5.21
C LEU A 4 6.34 -0.80 4.37
N ILE A 5 7.02 0.14 5.01
CA ILE A 5 7.58 1.33 4.37
C ILE A 5 8.58 0.95 3.27
N ASP A 6 9.42 -0.05 3.53
CA ASP A 6 10.39 -0.55 2.53
C ASP A 6 9.71 -1.12 1.27
N MET A 7 8.47 -1.62 1.40
CA MET A 7 7.71 -2.21 0.29
C MET A 7 6.87 -1.18 -0.47
N MET A 8 6.67 0.00 0.11
CA MET A 8 6.00 1.11 -0.58
C MET A 8 6.89 1.75 -1.65
N ASP A 9 8.21 1.53 -1.60
CA ASP A 9 9.11 2.12 -2.58
C ASP A 9 8.93 1.44 -3.96
N ASN A 10 8.51 2.22 -4.96
CA ASN A 10 8.34 1.79 -6.36
C ASN A 10 7.32 0.66 -6.61
N ALA A 11 6.23 0.60 -5.84
CA ALA A 11 5.15 -0.34 -6.11
C ALA A 11 4.24 0.13 -7.25
N ASP A 12 4.38 -0.50 -8.43
CA ASP A 12 3.52 -0.22 -9.59
C ASP A 12 2.06 -0.69 -9.38
N PHE A 13 1.88 -1.71 -8.54
CA PHE A 13 0.56 -2.27 -8.23
C PHE A 13 0.41 -2.58 -6.75
N VAL A 14 -0.84 -2.63 -6.31
CA VAL A 14 -1.21 -3.16 -5.00
C VAL A 14 -2.24 -4.28 -5.14
N LEU A 15 -2.08 -5.32 -4.34
CA LEU A 15 -3.05 -6.40 -4.19
C LEU A 15 -3.79 -6.19 -2.87
N ILE A 16 -5.10 -5.96 -2.94
CA ILE A 16 -5.98 -5.81 -1.76
C ILE A 16 -7.03 -6.89 -1.78
N ASP A 17 -7.03 -7.75 -0.76
CA ASP A 17 -7.91 -8.92 -0.62
C ASP A 17 -8.04 -9.77 -1.90
N GLY A 18 -6.91 -9.95 -2.59
CA GLY A 18 -6.84 -10.74 -3.83
C GLY A 18 -7.20 -9.97 -5.10
N VAL A 19 -7.49 -8.67 -5.01
CA VAL A 19 -7.79 -7.80 -6.16
C VAL A 19 -6.60 -6.88 -6.45
N VAL A 20 -6.14 -6.87 -7.70
CA VAL A 20 -5.04 -6.01 -8.16
C VAL A 20 -5.56 -4.64 -8.59
N PHE A 21 -4.88 -3.59 -8.13
CA PHE A 21 -5.06 -2.19 -8.53
C PHE A 21 -3.72 -1.63 -9.03
N GLU A 22 -3.79 -0.74 -10.02
CA GLU A 22 -2.67 0.09 -10.48
C GLU A 22 -2.45 1.23 -9.48
N THR A 23 -1.21 1.44 -9.06
CA THR A 23 -0.86 2.52 -8.13
C THR A 23 -0.85 3.85 -8.89
N GLU A 24 -1.71 4.78 -8.48
CA GLU A 24 -1.79 6.14 -9.05
C GLU A 24 -0.96 7.15 -8.25
N TYR A 25 -0.93 6.95 -6.93
CA TYR A 25 -0.15 7.76 -6.00
C TYR A 25 0.39 6.88 -4.88
N LEU A 26 1.65 7.05 -4.54
CA LEU A 26 2.27 6.37 -3.41
C LEU A 26 3.31 7.28 -2.77
N ARG A 27 3.15 7.51 -1.47
CA ARG A 27 4.07 8.29 -0.67
C ARG A 27 4.47 7.49 0.56
N VAL A 28 5.76 7.29 0.71
CA VAL A 28 6.34 6.78 1.96
C VAL A 28 6.12 7.83 3.07
N PRO A 29 5.47 7.49 4.18
CA PRO A 29 5.28 8.42 5.29
C PRO A 29 6.61 8.88 5.92
N ASP A 30 6.66 10.16 6.26
CA ASP A 30 7.76 10.83 6.98
C ASP A 30 7.25 11.54 8.26
N GLU A 31 8.10 12.35 8.89
CA GLU A 31 7.79 13.06 10.13
C GLU A 31 6.66 14.10 10.01
N ASP A 32 6.39 14.57 8.80
CA ASP A 32 5.33 15.55 8.51
C ASP A 32 4.02 14.88 8.07
N THR A 33 4.01 13.56 7.90
CA THR A 33 2.82 12.81 7.46
C THR A 33 1.90 12.54 8.65
N VAL A 34 0.70 13.12 8.62
CA VAL A 34 -0.30 12.98 9.69
C VAL A 34 -1.30 11.87 9.39
N ALA A 35 -2.03 11.44 10.41
CA ALA A 35 -2.95 10.30 10.37
C ALA A 35 -3.97 10.33 9.21
N ASP A 36 -4.48 11.51 8.86
CA ASP A 36 -5.50 11.69 7.84
C ASP A 36 -4.95 11.87 6.42
N ASP A 37 -3.62 11.98 6.26
CA ASP A 37 -3.00 12.12 4.95
C ASP A 37 -3.18 10.85 4.14
N VAL A 38 -3.57 11.01 2.87
CA VAL A 38 -3.57 9.89 1.90
C VAL A 38 -2.12 9.57 1.53
N VAL A 39 -1.77 8.29 1.62
CA VAL A 39 -0.41 7.78 1.37
C VAL A 39 -0.36 6.77 0.22
N LEU A 40 -1.52 6.25 -0.19
CA LEU A 40 -1.69 5.39 -1.35
C LEU A 40 -3.03 5.73 -2.01
N GLU A 41 -3.01 5.96 -3.32
CA GLU A 41 -4.18 5.89 -4.19
C GLU A 41 -3.94 4.84 -5.26
N ALA A 42 -4.95 4.03 -5.56
CA ALA A 42 -4.85 3.01 -6.59
C ALA A 42 -6.18 2.81 -7.31
N LYS A 43 -6.12 2.30 -8.53
CA LYS A 43 -7.25 2.23 -9.45
C LYS A 43 -7.38 0.89 -10.15
N ARG A 44 -8.62 0.50 -10.43
CA ARG A 44 -8.97 -0.64 -11.30
C ARG A 44 -10.24 -0.30 -12.08
N GLY A 45 -10.08 0.08 -13.35
CA GLY A 45 -11.22 0.53 -14.17
C GLY A 45 -11.86 1.78 -13.56
N ASP A 46 -13.15 1.73 -13.24
CA ASP A 46 -13.87 2.83 -12.59
C ASP A 46 -13.82 2.79 -11.04
N THR A 47 -13.12 1.80 -10.46
CA THR A 47 -12.96 1.68 -9.01
C THR A 47 -11.67 2.33 -8.57
N GLU A 48 -11.75 3.24 -7.61
CA GLU A 48 -10.62 3.92 -6.98
C GLU A 48 -10.61 3.61 -5.49
N ILE A 49 -9.41 3.52 -4.93
CA ILE A 49 -9.18 3.34 -3.50
C ILE A 49 -8.16 4.37 -3.02
N ALA A 50 -8.33 4.83 -1.79
CA ALA A 50 -7.39 5.71 -1.11
C ALA A 50 -7.18 5.19 0.32
N LEU A 51 -5.92 4.98 0.71
CA LEU A 51 -5.55 4.61 2.07
C LEU A 51 -4.86 5.79 2.75
N THR A 52 -5.31 6.11 3.95
CA THR A 52 -4.68 7.12 4.78
C THR A 52 -3.50 6.54 5.56
N ARG A 53 -2.66 7.43 6.10
CA ARG A 53 -1.56 7.07 7.00
C ARG A 53 -2.04 6.22 8.17
N ALA A 54 -3.19 6.57 8.75
CA ALA A 54 -3.81 5.86 9.87
C ALA A 54 -4.31 4.45 9.52
N GLU A 55 -4.62 4.19 8.26
CA GLU A 55 -5.09 2.87 7.81
C GLU A 55 -3.94 1.86 7.67
N ILE A 56 -2.77 2.34 7.23
CA ILE A 56 -1.56 1.54 7.12
C ILE A 56 -0.73 1.54 8.42
N ASP A 57 -1.07 2.40 9.38
CA ASP A 57 -0.46 2.43 10.71
C ASP A 57 -0.69 1.11 11.44
N ASP A 58 0.37 0.63 12.10
CA ASP A 58 0.39 -0.64 12.81
C ASP A 58 -0.05 -1.87 11.98
N ALA A 59 -0.02 -1.77 10.64
CA ALA A 59 -0.36 -2.89 9.79
C ALA A 59 0.55 -4.10 10.08
N GLU A 60 -0.09 -5.25 10.32
CA GLU A 60 0.59 -6.45 10.77
C GLU A 60 1.12 -7.24 9.57
N HIS A 61 2.42 -7.53 9.54
CA HIS A 61 2.97 -8.45 8.54
C HIS A 61 2.50 -9.88 8.84
N VAL A 62 1.69 -10.46 7.95
CA VAL A 62 1.08 -11.80 8.10
C VAL A 62 1.77 -12.88 7.26
N GLY A 63 2.81 -12.52 6.50
CA GLY A 63 3.64 -13.44 5.71
C GLY A 63 3.65 -13.11 4.21
N GLU A 64 4.68 -13.58 3.50
CA GLU A 64 4.82 -13.44 2.04
C GLU A 64 4.70 -11.98 1.50
N GLY A 65 5.08 -10.99 2.31
CA GLY A 65 4.96 -9.57 1.95
C GLY A 65 3.53 -9.03 2.04
N VAL A 66 2.62 -9.75 2.71
CA VAL A 66 1.24 -9.35 2.97
C VAL A 66 1.14 -8.67 4.34
N PHE A 67 0.45 -7.53 4.37
CA PHE A 67 0.18 -6.75 5.56
C PHE A 67 -1.33 -6.69 5.81
N ARG A 68 -1.76 -7.01 7.03
CA ARG A 68 -3.15 -6.78 7.45
C ARG A 68 -3.30 -5.35 7.93
N LEU A 69 -4.12 -4.57 7.23
CA LEU A 69 -4.44 -3.19 7.54
C LEU A 69 -5.34 -3.08 8.77
N LYS A 70 -5.51 -1.85 9.27
CA LYS A 70 -6.39 -1.57 10.41
C LYS A 70 -7.85 -1.98 10.17
N SER A 71 -8.34 -1.83 8.94
CA SER A 71 -9.67 -2.33 8.52
C SER A 71 -9.80 -3.86 8.53
N GLY A 72 -8.68 -4.59 8.59
CA GLY A 72 -8.61 -6.04 8.44
C GLY A 72 -8.36 -6.52 7.02
N ALA A 73 -8.35 -5.63 6.03
CA ALA A 73 -8.00 -5.95 4.65
C ALA A 73 -6.52 -6.38 4.54
N HIS A 74 -6.22 -7.25 3.58
CA HIS A 74 -4.86 -7.69 3.29
C HIS A 74 -4.28 -6.92 2.12
N LEU A 75 -3.16 -6.22 2.35
CA LEU A 75 -2.43 -5.43 1.36
C LEU A 75 -1.10 -6.12 1.01
N ARG A 76 -0.75 -6.14 -0.26
CA ARG A 76 0.61 -6.46 -0.73
C ARG A 76 1.02 -5.49 -1.84
N PHE A 77 2.24 -4.98 -1.75
CA PHE A 77 2.86 -4.17 -2.79
C PHE A 77 3.52 -5.05 -3.85
N LEU A 78 3.40 -4.68 -5.11
CA LEU A 78 3.92 -5.41 -6.26
C LEU A 78 4.63 -4.43 -7.19
N SER A 79 5.83 -4.81 -7.65
CA SER A 79 6.56 -4.07 -8.68
C SER A 79 6.59 -4.87 -9.98
N SER A 80 6.64 -4.18 -11.11
CA SER A 80 6.91 -4.78 -12.41
C SER A 80 8.32 -5.36 -12.42
N ALA A 81 8.51 -6.51 -13.05
CA ALA A 81 9.84 -7.06 -13.23
C ALA A 81 10.60 -6.23 -14.27
N THR A 82 11.67 -5.55 -13.84
CA THR A 82 12.62 -4.93 -14.78
C THR A 82 13.50 -6.02 -15.37
N ILE A 83 13.30 -6.38 -16.64
CA ILE A 83 14.20 -7.27 -17.38
C ILE A 83 15.27 -6.38 -18.06
N HIS A 84 16.53 -6.57 -17.69
CA HIS A 84 17.70 -5.94 -18.31
C HIS A 84 18.36 -6.85 -19.34
#